data_AF-A0A932APV6-F1
#
_entry.id   AF-A0A932APV6-F1
#
_cell.length_a   1.000
_cell.length_b   1.000
_cell.length_c   1.000
_cell.angle_alpha   90.00
_cell.angle_beta   90.00
_cell.angle_gamma   90.00
#
_symmetry.space_group_name_H-M   'P 1'
#
loop_
_entity.id
_entity.type
_entity.pdbx_description
1 polymer ?
#
loop_
_entity_poly.entity_id
_entity_poly.type
_entity_poly.pdbx_seq_one_letter_code
_entity_poly.pdbx_strand_id
1 'polypeptide(L)' 'MARLNADRARDAMADVSHALGRFDDGTYGSCETCGRPIPFERLEAIPQARHCVACPRPGGFIR' A
#
# COMPACT_ATOMS: atom_id res chain seq x y z
N MET A 1 25.18 -6.05 -6.64
CA MET A 1 24.33 -4.90 -7.04
C MET A 1 23.14 -5.30 -7.92
N ALA A 2 23.32 -6.04 -9.02
CA ALA A 2 22.22 -6.35 -9.96
C ALA A 2 21.00 -7.10 -9.37
N ARG A 3 21.20 -8.05 -8.44
CA ARG A 3 20.09 -8.83 -7.84
C ARG A 3 19.12 -7.98 -7.00
N LEU A 4 19.65 -7.06 -6.18
CA LEU A 4 18.85 -6.19 -5.30
C LEU A 4 17.87 -5.29 -6.09
N ASN A 5 18.27 -4.85 -7.29
CA ASN A 5 17.40 -4.02 -8.14
C ASN A 5 16.24 -4.84 -8.71
N ALA A 6 16.50 -6.09 -9.10
CA ALA A 6 15.45 -6.96 -9.63
C ALA A 6 14.40 -7.30 -8.55
N ASP A 7 14.83 -7.53 -7.32
CA ASP A 7 13.91 -7.86 -6.21
C ASP A 7 13.04 -6.65 -5.84
N ARG A 8 13.62 -5.45 -5.71
CA ARG A 8 12.85 -4.21 -5.48
C ARG A 8 11.85 -3.90 -6.59
N ALA A 9 12.22 -4.17 -7.84
CA ALA A 9 11.31 -3.98 -8.97
C ALA A 9 10.13 -4.96 -8.91
N ARG A 10 10.37 -6.21 -8.50
CA ARG A 10 9.29 -7.20 -8.31
C ARG A 10 8.34 -6.79 -7.19
N ASP A 11 8.86 -6.34 -6.06
CA ASP A 11 8.03 -5.90 -4.92
C ASP A 11 7.17 -4.70 -5.32
N ALA A 12 7.74 -3.70 -6.00
CA ALA A 12 6.99 -2.56 -6.50
C ALA A 12 5.88 -2.96 -7.48
N MET A 13 6.16 -3.91 -8.38
CA MET A 13 5.16 -4.43 -9.31
C MET A 13 4.05 -5.20 -8.59
N ALA A 14 4.38 -5.95 -7.54
CA ALA A 14 3.39 -6.64 -6.71
C ALA A 14 2.50 -5.64 -5.96
N ASP A 15 3.07 -4.56 -5.43
CA ASP A 15 2.31 -3.50 -4.75
C ASP A 15 1.32 -2.80 -5.68
N VAL A 16 1.75 -2.48 -6.91
CA VAL A 16 0.87 -1.86 -7.92
C VAL A 16 -0.21 -2.84 -8.37
N SER A 17 0.13 -4.09 -8.64
CA SER A 17 -0.84 -5.12 -9.05
C SER A 17 -1.92 -5.34 -8.00
N HIS A 18 -1.51 -5.35 -6.73
CA HIS A 18 -2.43 -5.43 -5.60
C HIS A 18 -3.38 -4.21 -5.54
N ALA A 19 -2.86 -3.00 -5.74
CA ALA A 19 -3.68 -1.80 -5.75
C ALA A 19 -4.72 -1.79 -6.89
N LEU A 20 -4.34 -2.29 -8.07
CA LEU A 20 -5.26 -2.47 -9.20
C LEU A 20 -6.35 -3.50 -8.89
N GLY A 21 -6.00 -4.65 -8.32
CA GLY A 21 -7.01 -5.65 -7.90
C GLY A 21 -8.03 -5.06 -6.93
N ARG A 22 -7.58 -4.23 -5.99
CA ARG A 22 -8.49 -3.53 -5.06
C ARG A 22 -9.37 -2.49 -5.75
N PHE A 23 -8.89 -1.87 -6.82
CA PHE A 23 -9.69 -0.96 -7.63
C PHE A 23 -10.83 -1.71 -8.32
N ASP A 24 -10.52 -2.85 -8.92
CA ASP A 24 -11.50 -3.72 -9.59
C ASP A 24 -12.54 -4.26 -8.58
N ASP A 25 -12.11 -4.63 -7.38
CA ASP A 25 -12.99 -5.10 -6.30
C ASP A 25 -13.77 -3.97 -5.61
N GLY A 26 -13.56 -2.70 -6.00
CA GLY A 26 -14.23 -1.54 -5.42
C GLY A 26 -13.79 -1.19 -3.99
N THR A 27 -12.68 -1.75 -3.52
CA THR A 27 -12.13 -1.50 -2.18
C THR A 27 -10.93 -0.55 -2.17
N TYR A 28 -10.52 -0.03 -3.34
CA TYR A 28 -9.41 0.91 -3.43
C TYR A 28 -9.66 2.15 -2.57
N GLY A 29 -8.62 2.58 -1.87
CA GLY A 29 -8.71 3.68 -0.92
C GLY A 29 -9.29 3.32 0.45
N SER A 30 -9.63 2.06 0.74
CA SER A 30 -9.95 1.62 2.11
C SER A 30 -8.69 1.09 2.83
N CYS A 31 -8.57 1.32 4.13
CA CYS A 31 -7.46 0.79 4.92
C CYS A 31 -7.64 -0.72 5.14
N GLU A 32 -6.64 -1.54 4.80
CA GLU A 32 -6.67 -3.00 5.04
C GLU A 32 -6.74 -3.39 6.52
N THR A 33 -6.34 -2.49 7.42
CA THR A 33 -6.31 -2.79 8.87
C THR A 33 -7.61 -2.42 9.58
N CYS A 34 -8.24 -1.30 9.21
CA CYS A 34 -9.39 -0.77 9.94
C CYS A 34 -10.61 -0.46 9.07
N GLY A 35 -10.53 -0.70 7.75
CA GLY A 35 -11.62 -0.43 6.79
C GLY A 35 -11.89 1.04 6.49
N ARG A 36 -11.40 1.98 7.31
CA ARG A 36 -11.60 3.43 7.12
C ARG A 36 -10.96 3.94 5.82
N PRO A 37 -11.48 5.02 5.23
CA PRO A 37 -10.89 5.62 4.04
C PRO A 37 -9.46 6.09 4.29
N ILE A 38 -8.60 5.87 3.30
CA ILE A 38 -7.24 6.39 3.21
C ILE A 38 -7.35 7.83 2.67
N PRO A 39 -6.69 8.81 3.29
CA PRO A 39 -6.71 10.20 2.82
C PRO A 39 -6.30 10.30 1.35
N PHE A 40 -7.01 11.15 0.60
CA PHE A 40 -6.76 11.32 -0.84
C PHE A 40 -5.35 11.79 -1.12
N GLU A 41 -4.84 12.75 -0.34
CA GLU A 41 -3.50 13.31 -0.47
C GLU A 41 -2.42 12.23 -0.36
N ARG A 42 -2.71 11.15 0.39
CA ARG A 42 -1.82 10.01 0.52
C ARG A 42 -1.91 9.06 -0.67
N LEU A 43 -3.10 8.84 -1.22
CA LEU A 43 -3.28 8.04 -2.44
C LEU A 43 -2.72 8.78 -3.67
N GLU A 44 -2.76 10.11 -3.67
CA GLU A 44 -2.13 10.95 -4.68
C GLU A 44 -0.60 10.83 -4.63
N ALA A 45 0.00 10.88 -3.44
CA ALA A 45 1.44 10.73 -3.27
C ALA A 45 1.92 9.27 -3.44
N ILE A 46 1.14 8.30 -2.99
CA ILE A 46 1.47 6.86 -2.99
C ILE A 46 0.20 6.06 -3.36
N PRO A 47 -0.06 5.84 -4.66
CA PRO A 47 -1.27 5.15 -5.13
C PRO A 47 -1.42 3.72 -4.60
N GLN A 48 -0.30 3.01 -4.43
CA GLN A 48 -0.27 1.63 -3.94
C GLN A 48 -0.45 1.49 -2.41
N ALA A 49 -0.83 2.55 -1.71
CA ALA A 49 -0.80 2.55 -0.26
C ALA A 49 -1.97 1.78 0.38
N ARG A 50 -1.63 0.85 1.28
CA ARG A 50 -2.55 -0.17 1.84
C ARG A 50 -3.29 0.22 3.13
N HIS A 51 -2.68 1.11 3.92
CA HIS A 51 -3.16 1.44 5.28
C HIS A 51 -3.34 2.94 5.46
N CYS A 52 -4.31 3.41 6.25
CA CYS A 52 -4.43 4.84 6.56
C CYS A 52 -3.31 5.34 7.49
N VAL A 53 -3.14 6.66 7.59
CA VAL A 53 -2.11 7.30 8.43
C VAL A 53 -2.30 7.05 9.94
N ALA A 54 -3.53 6.75 10.36
CA ALA A 54 -3.86 6.47 11.75
C ALA A 54 -3.57 5.02 12.16
N CYS A 55 -3.40 4.10 11.20
CA CYS A 55 -3.02 2.73 11.50
C CYS A 55 -1.50 2.64 11.64
N PRO A 56 -0.99 1.91 12.66
CA PRO A 56 0.43 1.61 12.76
C PRO A 56 0.88 0.94 11.47
N ARG A 57 2.08 1.28 10.99
CA ARG A 57 2.69 0.47 9.92
C ARG A 57 2.79 -0.98 10.42
N PRO A 58 2.50 -2.00 9.59
CA PRO A 58 2.85 -3.37 9.94
C PRO A 58 4.35 -3.43 10.24
N GLY A 59 4.71 -3.72 11.50
CA GLY A 59 6.10 -3.68 12.01
C GLY A 59 6.46 -2.48 12.89
N GLY A 60 5.57 -1.49 13.04
CA GLY A 60 5.74 -0.33 13.92
C GLY A 60 5.22 -0.57 15.33
N PHE A 61 5.65 -1.65 15.99
CA PHE A 61 5.50 -1.77 17.43
C PHE A 61 6.68 -1.07 18.10
N ILE A 62 6.53 0.23 18.38
CA ILE A 62 7.37 0.88 19.39
C ILE A 62 6.70 0.65 20.75
N ARG A 63 7.35 -0.21 21.54
CA ARG A 63 7.12 -0.40 22.97
C ARG A 63 7.85 0.71 23.73
#